data_AF-A0A2N5FR08-F1
#
_entry.id   AF-A0A2N5FR08-F1
#
_cell.length_a   1.000
_cell.length_b   1.000
_cell.length_c   1.000
_cell.angle_alpha   90.00
_cell.angle_beta   90.00
_cell.angle_gamma   90.00
#
_symmetry.space_group_name_H-M   'P 1'
#
loop_
_entity.id
_entity.type
_entity.pdbx_description
1 polymer ?
#
loop_
_entity_poly.entity_id
_entity_poly.type
_entity_poly.pdbx_seq_one_letter_code
_entity_poly.pdbx_strand_id
1 'polypeptide(L)'
;MVLAGCSGEDEKASGEKKNDPPQEEAREQETFSDEKIPEAADDIEGMVAQKPGKILEGKLEPEVEIADLWDAKKYTGFNEQTLQPAAEKEIKAYFSERKDLSGSQVYDYLVYQLGSGLYQSYYEELVSFEHGHEMPELPDGEDEIQQAKNQKSNIVILMDASGSMKADVSGGNKMMLAKETIKEFTSSLEDDASVSLMAYGHVGTGNDEDKAESCSRIDEVFPLGAYEKTAFNKSMDSFEASGWTPLAGAIDKARELLSAYNSTDYKNTIYIVSDGVETCDGDPVEAAQQLQGSNIEAKVNIIGFDVDDEGQKQLKEVAEAGGGTYATVRDKDELEDQVLKKWKPSLGQIFSQLGVPLHETVDQKERLLDISNPIRLISDREKDRIKSAVSFLESEELISPEAAEEAEELAETRHEIRDSHFKDLYEQKEEEAQKARDEINGKVEAWKDKWYEVLKDEN
;
A
#
# COMPACT_ATOMS: atom_id res chain seq x y z
N MET A 1 -20.54 -41.51 -72.99
CA MET A 1 -21.56 -40.60 -73.56
C MET A 1 -22.61 -40.42 -72.49
N VAL A 2 -22.94 -39.17 -72.12
CA VAL A 2 -24.30 -38.78 -71.65
C VAL A 2 -24.68 -39.38 -70.27
N LEU A 3 -25.25 -38.72 -69.27
CA LEU A 3 -25.77 -37.39 -68.98
C LEU A 3 -26.04 -37.34 -67.45
N ALA A 4 -26.27 -36.12 -66.99
CA ALA A 4 -26.97 -35.66 -65.79
C ALA A 4 -27.99 -36.57 -65.05
N GLY A 5 -28.22 -36.20 -63.78
CA GLY A 5 -29.45 -36.41 -63.01
C GLY A 5 -29.15 -36.51 -61.51
N CYS A 6 -29.13 -35.39 -60.76
CA CYS A 6 -30.21 -34.90 -59.86
C CYS A 6 -30.49 -35.85 -58.67
N SER A 7 -30.69 -35.44 -57.42
CA SER A 7 -30.77 -34.17 -56.68
C SER A 7 -31.22 -34.56 -55.26
N GLY A 8 -30.87 -33.79 -54.22
CA GLY A 8 -31.62 -33.80 -52.94
C GLY A 8 -30.80 -33.59 -51.67
N GLU A 9 -30.79 -32.34 -51.21
CA GLU A 9 -30.48 -31.73 -49.90
C GLU A 9 -30.64 -32.65 -48.66
N ASP A 10 -29.63 -32.80 -47.81
CA ASP A 10 -29.16 -31.95 -46.66
C ASP A 10 -29.82 -32.36 -45.32
N GLU A 11 -29.01 -32.82 -44.36
CA GLU A 11 -28.76 -32.12 -43.08
C GLU A 11 -27.89 -32.93 -42.08
N LYS A 12 -27.05 -32.16 -41.39
CA LYS A 12 -26.12 -32.41 -40.27
C LYS A 12 -26.82 -32.98 -39.02
N ALA A 13 -26.20 -33.47 -37.94
CA ALA A 13 -24.87 -33.87 -37.49
C ALA A 13 -25.07 -34.51 -36.09
N SER A 14 -24.17 -35.39 -35.64
CA SER A 14 -23.86 -35.65 -34.22
C SER A 14 -22.74 -36.69 -34.14
N GLY A 15 -21.62 -36.38 -33.49
CA GLY A 15 -20.50 -37.29 -33.30
C GLY A 15 -20.01 -37.27 -31.87
N GLU A 16 -20.38 -38.30 -31.10
CA GLU A 16 -19.79 -38.64 -29.81
C GLU A 16 -18.74 -39.76 -29.94
N LYS A 17 -17.57 -39.49 -29.35
CA LYS A 17 -16.56 -40.33 -28.68
C LYS A 17 -16.32 -41.77 -29.17
N LYS A 18 -15.04 -42.06 -29.48
CA LYS A 18 -14.38 -43.33 -29.13
C LYS A 18 -12.92 -43.10 -28.70
N ASN A 19 -12.55 -43.82 -27.63
CA ASN A 19 -11.23 -43.90 -27.00
C ASN A 19 -10.23 -44.69 -27.87
N ASP A 20 -8.95 -44.29 -27.83
CA ASP A 20 -7.80 -45.14 -28.18
C ASP A 20 -6.75 -45.16 -27.03
N PRO A 21 -5.95 -46.23 -26.88
CA PRO A 21 -5.06 -46.46 -25.72
C PRO A 21 -3.65 -45.82 -25.89
N PRO A 22 -2.83 -45.82 -24.82
CA PRO A 22 -1.82 -44.78 -24.56
C PRO A 22 -0.53 -44.97 -25.35
N GLN A 23 -0.02 -43.88 -25.94
CA GLN A 23 1.38 -43.77 -26.37
C GLN A 23 2.22 -43.30 -25.19
N GLU A 24 3.20 -44.13 -24.81
CA GLU A 24 4.35 -43.73 -24.00
C GLU A 24 5.06 -42.57 -24.71
N GLU A 25 4.88 -41.35 -24.22
CA GLU A 25 5.80 -40.27 -24.54
C GLU A 25 7.02 -40.40 -23.64
N ALA A 26 8.14 -40.65 -24.32
CA ALA A 26 9.46 -40.77 -23.75
C ALA A 26 9.78 -39.56 -22.89
N ARG A 27 10.15 -39.83 -21.64
CA ARG A 27 10.81 -38.91 -20.74
C ARG A 27 12.08 -38.41 -21.43
N GLU A 28 12.05 -37.17 -21.91
CA GLU A 28 13.26 -36.48 -22.35
C GLU A 28 14.23 -36.45 -21.17
N GLN A 29 15.33 -37.20 -21.30
CA GLN A 29 16.51 -36.96 -20.50
C GLN A 29 17.09 -35.65 -20.99
N GLU A 30 16.81 -34.56 -20.28
CA GLU A 30 17.56 -33.33 -20.45
C GLU A 30 19.04 -33.64 -20.18
N THR A 31 19.81 -33.58 -21.24
CA THR A 31 21.27 -33.57 -21.18
C THR A 31 21.69 -32.27 -20.50
N PHE A 32 22.32 -32.36 -19.33
CA PHE A 32 22.94 -31.23 -18.63
C PHE A 32 23.80 -30.42 -19.61
N SER A 33 23.34 -29.23 -19.97
CA SER A 33 24.15 -28.31 -20.78
C SER A 33 25.34 -27.82 -19.95
N ASP A 34 26.51 -27.68 -20.58
CA ASP A 34 27.67 -26.93 -20.05
C ASP A 34 27.33 -25.42 -19.92
N GLU A 35 26.32 -25.10 -19.12
CA GLU A 35 25.97 -23.73 -18.81
C GLU A 35 27.04 -23.16 -17.87
N LYS A 36 27.61 -22.02 -18.24
CA LYS A 36 28.67 -21.39 -17.46
C LYS A 36 28.05 -20.85 -16.16
N ILE A 37 28.43 -21.44 -15.03
CA ILE A 37 27.99 -20.99 -13.70
C ILE A 37 28.53 -19.56 -13.48
N PRO A 38 27.65 -18.59 -13.15
CA PRO A 38 28.08 -17.23 -12.83
C PRO A 38 28.73 -17.19 -11.44
N GLU A 39 29.68 -16.28 -11.26
CA GLU A 39 30.24 -15.98 -9.94
C GLU A 39 29.16 -15.34 -9.06
N ALA A 40 29.05 -15.77 -7.81
CA ALA A 40 28.14 -15.17 -6.84
C ALA A 40 28.66 -13.78 -6.44
N ALA A 41 27.76 -12.81 -6.35
CA ALA A 41 28.11 -11.46 -5.95
C ALA A 41 28.76 -11.42 -4.56
N ASP A 42 29.73 -10.53 -4.39
CA ASP A 42 30.42 -10.26 -3.13
C ASP A 42 30.13 -8.87 -2.55
N ASP A 43 29.31 -8.09 -3.25
CA ASP A 43 28.80 -6.80 -2.83
C ASP A 43 27.27 -6.81 -2.67
N ILE A 44 26.76 -5.78 -1.99
CA ILE A 44 25.32 -5.62 -1.72
C ILE A 44 24.52 -5.43 -3.01
N GLU A 45 25.04 -4.68 -3.97
CA GLU A 45 24.31 -4.36 -5.21
C GLU A 45 24.01 -5.63 -6.01
N GLY A 46 25.02 -6.48 -6.19
CA GLY A 46 24.89 -7.76 -6.86
C GLY A 46 24.06 -8.78 -6.06
N MET A 47 24.20 -8.81 -4.73
CA MET A 47 23.38 -9.69 -3.89
C MET A 47 21.90 -9.30 -3.88
N VAL A 48 21.60 -8.00 -3.89
CA VAL A 48 20.22 -7.50 -3.99
C VAL A 48 19.64 -7.76 -5.39
N ALA A 49 20.45 -7.59 -6.45
CA ALA A 49 20.05 -7.84 -7.84
C ALA A 49 20.00 -9.34 -8.22
N GLN A 50 20.40 -10.22 -7.31
CA GLN A 50 20.44 -11.67 -7.51
C GLN A 50 19.08 -12.20 -7.99
N LYS A 51 19.08 -13.10 -8.97
CA LYS A 51 17.89 -13.76 -9.48
C LYS A 51 17.56 -15.02 -8.67
N PRO A 52 16.29 -15.49 -8.69
CA PRO A 52 15.95 -16.74 -8.04
C PRO A 52 16.80 -17.87 -8.65
N GLY A 53 17.31 -18.74 -7.78
CA GLY A 53 18.08 -19.90 -8.19
C GLY A 53 17.23 -20.88 -8.97
N LYS A 54 17.84 -21.64 -9.87
CA LYS A 54 17.12 -22.52 -10.81
C LYS A 54 16.18 -23.52 -10.17
N ILE A 55 16.50 -24.01 -8.97
CA ILE A 55 15.63 -24.96 -8.25
C ILE A 55 14.42 -24.25 -7.65
N LEU A 56 14.58 -22.99 -7.23
CA LEU A 56 13.55 -22.16 -6.60
C LEU A 56 12.65 -21.47 -7.62
N GLU A 57 13.16 -21.23 -8.83
CA GLU A 57 12.44 -20.58 -9.92
C GLU A 57 11.09 -21.29 -10.19
N GLY A 58 9.99 -20.54 -9.97
CA GLY A 58 8.62 -21.05 -10.12
C GLY A 58 8.12 -21.99 -9.02
N LYS A 59 8.88 -22.21 -7.94
CA LYS A 59 8.49 -23.07 -6.81
C LYS A 59 8.38 -22.34 -5.47
N LEU A 60 9.23 -21.33 -5.24
CA LEU A 60 9.23 -20.57 -4.00
C LEU A 60 8.26 -19.39 -4.09
N GLU A 61 7.17 -19.47 -3.35
CA GLU A 61 6.24 -18.35 -3.16
C GLU A 61 6.83 -17.34 -2.16
N PRO A 62 6.78 -16.01 -2.42
CA PRO A 62 7.31 -15.00 -1.51
C PRO A 62 6.80 -15.13 -0.07
N GLU A 63 5.51 -15.40 0.11
CA GLU A 63 4.85 -15.53 1.42
C GLU A 63 5.38 -16.73 2.21
N VAL A 64 5.85 -17.77 1.52
CA VAL A 64 6.52 -18.91 2.15
C VAL A 64 7.93 -18.51 2.59
N GLU A 65 8.65 -17.76 1.75
CA GLU A 65 10.02 -17.29 1.99
C GLU A 65 10.13 -16.23 3.10
N ILE A 66 9.06 -15.49 3.38
CA ILE A 66 9.03 -14.50 4.47
C ILE A 66 8.19 -14.94 5.67
N ALA A 67 7.63 -16.16 5.65
CA ALA A 67 6.83 -16.70 6.74
C ALA A 67 7.55 -16.58 8.10
N ASP A 68 6.97 -15.87 9.04
CA ASP A 68 7.59 -15.59 10.33
C ASP A 68 7.58 -16.82 11.27
N LEU A 69 7.88 -16.60 12.56
CA LEU A 69 7.87 -17.67 13.57
C LEU A 69 6.49 -18.32 13.76
N TRP A 70 5.40 -17.61 13.49
CA TRP A 70 4.04 -18.13 13.69
C TRP A 70 3.60 -19.00 12.52
N ASP A 71 4.19 -18.75 11.35
CA ASP A 71 4.01 -19.53 10.13
C ASP A 71 5.23 -20.38 9.74
N ALA A 72 6.18 -20.60 10.66
CA ALA A 72 7.43 -21.32 10.40
C ALA A 72 7.22 -22.71 9.74
N LYS A 73 6.09 -23.35 10.03
CA LYS A 73 5.69 -24.63 9.41
C LYS A 73 5.50 -24.55 7.89
N LYS A 74 5.14 -23.38 7.33
CA LYS A 74 5.02 -23.18 5.88
C LYS A 74 6.39 -23.36 5.23
N TYR A 75 7.39 -22.66 5.74
CA TYR A 75 8.76 -22.77 5.23
C TYR A 75 9.36 -24.15 5.48
N THR A 76 9.25 -24.69 6.72
CA THR A 76 9.76 -26.03 7.01
C THR A 76 9.10 -27.09 6.12
N GLY A 77 7.78 -27.00 5.91
CA GLY A 77 7.05 -27.92 5.03
C GLY A 77 7.49 -27.80 3.57
N PHE A 78 7.63 -26.59 3.04
CA PHE A 78 8.19 -26.37 1.70
C PHE A 78 9.60 -26.94 1.57
N ASN A 79 10.46 -26.68 2.56
CA ASN A 79 11.84 -27.13 2.58
C ASN A 79 11.93 -28.66 2.52
N GLU A 80 11.23 -29.36 3.42
CA GLU A 80 11.28 -30.82 3.54
C GLU A 80 10.60 -31.53 2.36
N GLN A 81 9.49 -31.00 1.84
CA GLN A 81 8.66 -31.71 0.86
C GLN A 81 9.02 -31.37 -0.58
N THR A 82 9.58 -30.18 -0.83
CA THR A 82 9.79 -29.67 -2.18
C THR A 82 11.24 -29.35 -2.45
N LEU A 83 11.84 -28.49 -1.62
CA LEU A 83 13.16 -27.96 -1.90
C LEU A 83 14.25 -29.01 -1.70
N GLN A 84 14.34 -29.60 -0.51
CA GLN A 84 15.40 -30.54 -0.16
C GLN A 84 15.45 -31.74 -1.13
N PRO A 85 14.33 -32.41 -1.47
CA PRO A 85 14.37 -33.50 -2.45
C PRO A 85 14.82 -33.07 -3.85
N ALA A 86 14.43 -31.87 -4.30
CA ALA A 86 14.85 -31.34 -5.60
C ALA A 86 16.34 -30.96 -5.58
N ALA A 87 16.77 -30.27 -4.53
CA ALA A 87 18.16 -29.87 -4.29
C ALA A 87 19.07 -31.10 -4.23
N GLU A 88 18.80 -32.07 -3.36
CA GLU A 88 19.61 -33.28 -3.23
C GLU A 88 19.70 -34.04 -4.55
N LYS A 89 18.64 -34.09 -5.37
CA LYS A 89 18.66 -34.78 -6.66
C LYS A 89 19.52 -34.05 -7.69
N GLU A 90 19.26 -32.76 -7.92
CA GLU A 90 19.90 -31.99 -9.00
C GLU A 90 21.35 -31.63 -8.65
N ILE A 91 21.60 -31.22 -7.41
CA ILE A 91 22.94 -30.87 -6.92
C ILE A 91 23.83 -32.13 -6.89
N LYS A 92 23.32 -33.27 -6.39
CA LYS A 92 24.09 -34.53 -6.40
C LYS A 92 24.47 -34.96 -7.82
N ALA A 93 23.57 -34.80 -8.79
CA ALA A 93 23.86 -35.14 -10.19
C ALA A 93 25.04 -34.31 -10.72
N TYR A 94 25.05 -33.00 -10.48
CA TYR A 94 26.13 -32.11 -10.92
C TYR A 94 27.49 -32.46 -10.28
N PHE A 95 27.54 -32.61 -8.95
CA PHE A 95 28.80 -32.89 -8.24
C PHE A 95 29.31 -34.33 -8.41
N SER A 96 28.43 -35.27 -8.79
CA SER A 96 28.87 -36.64 -9.11
C SER A 96 29.83 -36.70 -10.30
N GLU A 97 29.72 -35.75 -11.23
CA GLU A 97 30.59 -35.63 -12.41
C GLU A 97 31.76 -34.66 -12.20
N ARG A 98 31.73 -33.86 -11.12
CA ARG A 98 32.66 -32.75 -10.85
C ARG A 98 33.09 -32.74 -9.38
N LYS A 99 34.14 -33.50 -9.05
CA LYS A 99 34.60 -33.72 -7.67
C LYS A 99 35.74 -32.81 -7.18
N ASP A 100 36.38 -32.07 -8.09
CA ASP A 100 37.58 -31.27 -7.80
C ASP A 100 37.31 -29.74 -7.86
N LEU A 101 36.13 -29.30 -7.43
CA LEU A 101 35.75 -27.88 -7.39
C LEU A 101 36.28 -27.21 -6.12
N SER A 102 36.71 -25.94 -6.21
CA SER A 102 37.03 -25.12 -5.03
C SER A 102 35.77 -24.76 -4.23
N GLY A 103 35.92 -24.35 -2.97
CA GLY A 103 34.75 -23.95 -2.17
C GLY A 103 34.03 -22.73 -2.75
N SER A 104 34.76 -21.78 -3.32
CA SER A 104 34.20 -20.70 -4.14
C SER A 104 33.33 -21.20 -5.30
N GLN A 105 33.79 -22.19 -6.07
CA GLN A 105 33.00 -22.76 -7.18
C GLN A 105 31.79 -23.56 -6.68
N VAL A 106 31.91 -24.22 -5.52
CA VAL A 106 30.78 -24.86 -4.85
C VAL A 106 29.75 -23.80 -4.46
N TYR A 107 30.18 -22.73 -3.80
CA TYR A 107 29.33 -21.63 -3.35
C TYR A 107 28.61 -20.96 -4.53
N ASP A 108 29.33 -20.60 -5.59
CA ASP A 108 28.78 -20.00 -6.81
C ASP A 108 27.67 -20.86 -7.41
N TYR A 109 27.89 -22.18 -7.49
CA TYR A 109 26.89 -23.11 -7.98
C TYR A 109 25.67 -23.19 -7.03
N LEU A 110 25.88 -23.23 -5.72
CA LEU A 110 24.79 -23.29 -4.76
C LEU A 110 23.94 -22.02 -4.80
N VAL A 111 24.54 -20.84 -4.93
CA VAL A 111 23.79 -19.58 -5.13
C VAL A 111 23.02 -19.62 -6.46
N TYR A 112 23.63 -20.10 -7.54
CA TYR A 112 22.97 -20.25 -8.84
C TYR A 112 21.73 -21.18 -8.79
N GLN A 113 21.73 -22.18 -7.90
CA GLN A 113 20.63 -23.13 -7.75
C GLN A 113 19.61 -22.74 -6.68
N LEU A 114 20.06 -22.14 -5.57
CA LEU A 114 19.30 -21.98 -4.31
C LEU A 114 19.16 -20.52 -3.83
N GLY A 115 19.62 -19.54 -4.61
CA GLY A 115 19.47 -18.13 -4.29
C GLY A 115 18.00 -17.69 -4.23
N SER A 116 17.63 -16.86 -3.27
CA SER A 116 16.21 -16.48 -3.05
C SER A 116 15.63 -15.67 -4.21
N GLY A 117 16.36 -14.65 -4.67
CA GLY A 117 15.91 -13.75 -5.74
C GLY A 117 14.87 -12.71 -5.34
N LEU A 118 14.47 -12.68 -4.07
CA LEU A 118 13.44 -11.77 -3.55
C LEU A 118 14.01 -10.47 -2.98
N TYR A 119 15.34 -10.34 -2.82
CA TYR A 119 15.93 -9.18 -2.15
C TYR A 119 15.50 -7.84 -2.76
N GLN A 120 15.44 -7.74 -4.09
CA GLN A 120 15.22 -6.48 -4.80
C GLN A 120 13.93 -5.76 -4.36
N SER A 121 12.80 -6.46 -4.30
CA SER A 121 11.51 -5.83 -3.96
C SER A 121 11.48 -5.28 -2.54
N TYR A 122 11.93 -6.07 -1.56
CA TYR A 122 11.98 -5.65 -0.16
C TYR A 122 13.05 -4.59 0.09
N TYR A 123 14.14 -4.63 -0.67
CA TYR A 123 15.20 -3.63 -0.59
C TYR A 123 14.72 -2.26 -1.06
N GLU A 124 14.03 -2.20 -2.20
CA GLU A 124 13.45 -0.97 -2.74
C GLU A 124 12.41 -0.37 -1.78
N GLU A 125 11.57 -1.21 -1.17
CA GLU A 125 10.61 -0.78 -0.14
C GLU A 125 11.31 -0.19 1.09
N LEU A 126 12.33 -0.85 1.63
CA LEU A 126 13.08 -0.36 2.79
C LEU A 126 13.84 0.95 2.50
N VAL A 127 14.47 1.05 1.32
CA VAL A 127 15.18 2.27 0.90
C VAL A 127 14.22 3.45 0.72
N SER A 128 13.04 3.20 0.16
CA SER A 128 12.01 4.21 -0.09
C SER A 128 11.17 4.57 1.14
N PHE A 129 11.37 3.88 2.27
CA PHE A 129 10.63 4.15 3.50
C PHE A 129 10.76 5.61 3.95
N GLU A 130 9.60 6.23 4.22
CA GLU A 130 9.47 7.57 4.81
C GLU A 130 8.74 7.48 6.16
N HIS A 131 9.21 8.24 7.15
CA HIS A 131 8.65 8.22 8.51
C HIS A 131 7.22 8.83 8.57
N GLY A 132 6.86 9.70 7.62
CA GLY A 132 5.51 10.24 7.47
C GLY A 132 5.08 11.22 8.57
N HIS A 133 6.01 11.75 9.36
CA HIS A 133 5.75 12.82 10.34
C HIS A 133 5.64 14.14 9.61
N GLU A 134 4.55 14.87 9.84
CA GLU A 134 4.26 16.14 9.19
C GLU A 134 4.27 17.26 10.23
N MET A 135 4.86 18.41 9.86
CA MET A 135 4.86 19.58 10.71
C MET A 135 3.44 20.15 10.76
N PRO A 136 2.82 20.32 11.94
CA PRO A 136 1.54 20.99 12.02
C PRO A 136 1.65 22.45 11.57
N GLU A 137 0.60 22.97 10.96
CA GLU A 137 0.52 24.39 10.65
C GLU A 137 0.36 25.22 11.92
N LEU A 138 1.34 26.08 12.19
CA LEU A 138 1.39 26.93 13.36
C LEU A 138 1.13 28.38 12.95
N PRO A 139 0.11 29.07 13.49
CA PRO A 139 -0.10 30.49 13.20
C PRO A 139 1.05 31.33 13.77
N ASP A 140 1.46 32.39 13.06
CA ASP A 140 2.60 33.23 13.44
C ASP A 140 2.18 34.69 13.63
N GLY A 141 1.46 34.95 14.73
CA GLY A 141 1.04 36.29 15.11
C GLY A 141 0.02 36.26 16.23
N GLU A 142 -0.02 37.32 17.05
CA GLU A 142 -1.05 37.44 18.08
C GLU A 142 -2.44 37.51 17.42
N ASP A 143 -2.56 38.29 16.34
CA ASP A 143 -3.80 38.40 15.57
C ASP A 143 -4.20 37.08 14.91
N GLU A 144 -3.26 36.33 14.32
CA GLU A 144 -3.54 35.01 13.72
C GLU A 144 -3.97 33.98 14.76
N ILE A 145 -3.38 34.01 15.96
CA ILE A 145 -3.76 33.13 17.07
C ILE A 145 -5.14 33.48 17.61
N GLN A 146 -5.43 34.77 17.79
CA GLN A 146 -6.76 35.20 18.22
C GLN A 146 -7.82 34.92 17.16
N GLN A 147 -7.49 35.10 15.88
CA GLN A 147 -8.36 34.76 14.78
C GLN A 147 -8.63 33.26 14.75
N ALA A 148 -7.59 32.42 14.73
CA ALA A 148 -7.74 30.98 14.69
C ALA A 148 -8.43 30.42 15.96
N LYS A 149 -8.28 31.09 17.12
CA LYS A 149 -9.02 30.76 18.36
C LYS A 149 -10.51 31.07 18.25
N ASN A 150 -10.88 32.15 17.56
CA ASN A 150 -12.27 32.58 17.40
C ASN A 150 -12.95 32.00 16.14
N GLN A 151 -12.17 31.42 15.24
CA GLN A 151 -12.66 30.78 14.03
C GLN A 151 -13.47 29.54 14.38
N LYS A 152 -14.65 29.43 13.78
CA LYS A 152 -15.47 28.21 13.88
C LYS A 152 -15.04 27.23 12.80
N SER A 153 -15.04 25.95 13.12
CA SER A 153 -14.68 24.92 12.13
C SER A 153 -15.92 24.44 11.39
N ASN A 154 -15.87 24.43 10.06
CA ASN A 154 -16.86 23.78 9.20
C ASN A 154 -16.18 22.62 8.47
N ILE A 155 -16.80 21.44 8.55
CA ILE A 155 -16.34 20.23 7.90
C ILE A 155 -17.43 19.78 6.94
N VAL A 156 -17.12 19.72 5.65
CA VAL A 156 -18.02 19.17 4.62
C VAL A 156 -17.45 17.86 4.13
N ILE A 157 -18.22 16.79 4.24
CA ILE A 157 -17.81 15.46 3.79
C ILE A 157 -18.52 15.18 2.48
N LEU A 158 -17.76 14.95 1.43
CA LEU A 158 -18.24 14.57 0.11
C LEU A 158 -18.00 13.07 -0.07
N MET A 159 -19.06 12.29 0.01
CA MET A 159 -19.02 10.85 -0.12
C MET A 159 -19.35 10.43 -1.56
N ASP A 160 -18.38 9.82 -2.24
CA ASP A 160 -18.62 9.13 -3.50
C ASP A 160 -19.47 7.89 -3.25
N ALA A 161 -20.63 7.84 -3.89
CA ALA A 161 -21.53 6.71 -3.91
C ALA A 161 -21.82 6.25 -5.35
N SER A 162 -20.85 6.42 -6.24
CA SER A 162 -20.86 5.83 -7.57
C SER A 162 -20.83 4.29 -7.52
N GLY A 163 -21.12 3.65 -8.65
CA GLY A 163 -21.23 2.20 -8.73
C GLY A 163 -19.94 1.43 -8.41
N SER A 164 -18.77 2.03 -8.64
CA SER A 164 -17.44 1.44 -8.34
C SER A 164 -17.24 1.15 -6.86
N MET A 165 -17.84 1.97 -5.99
CA MET A 165 -17.79 1.80 -4.53
C MET A 165 -18.48 0.52 -4.01
N LYS A 166 -19.13 -0.26 -4.90
CA LYS A 166 -19.64 -1.61 -4.58
C LYS A 166 -18.57 -2.69 -4.57
N ALA A 167 -17.38 -2.42 -5.13
CA ALA A 167 -16.32 -3.41 -5.23
C ALA A 167 -15.91 -3.95 -3.86
N ASP A 168 -15.55 -5.23 -3.83
CA ASP A 168 -15.02 -5.90 -2.65
C ASP A 168 -13.51 -5.65 -2.55
N VAL A 169 -13.05 -5.34 -1.34
CA VAL A 169 -11.64 -5.22 -0.97
C VAL A 169 -11.37 -6.09 0.27
N SER A 170 -10.12 -6.16 0.71
CA SER A 170 -9.82 -6.84 1.97
C SER A 170 -10.60 -6.20 3.13
N GLY A 171 -11.37 -7.00 3.87
CA GLY A 171 -12.16 -6.53 5.03
C GLY A 171 -13.61 -6.13 4.76
N GLY A 172 -14.06 -5.98 3.50
CA GLY A 172 -15.45 -5.64 3.18
C GLY A 172 -15.60 -4.99 1.80
N ASN A 173 -16.78 -4.43 1.50
CA ASN A 173 -16.93 -3.61 0.30
C ASN A 173 -16.53 -2.15 0.56
N LYS A 174 -16.04 -1.45 -0.47
CA LYS A 174 -15.48 -0.08 -0.35
C LYS A 174 -16.45 0.87 0.35
N MET A 175 -17.72 0.88 -0.04
CA MET A 175 -18.75 1.73 0.55
C MET A 175 -18.96 1.48 2.06
N MET A 176 -18.99 0.22 2.50
CA MET A 176 -19.15 -0.10 3.93
C MET A 176 -17.97 0.43 4.74
N LEU A 177 -16.75 0.16 4.30
CA LEU A 177 -15.53 0.58 4.99
C LEU A 177 -15.45 2.11 5.07
N ALA A 178 -15.69 2.79 3.94
CA ALA A 178 -15.73 4.24 3.88
C ALA A 178 -16.78 4.84 4.85
N LYS A 179 -17.98 4.25 4.92
CA LYS A 179 -19.02 4.68 5.87
C LYS A 179 -18.60 4.48 7.33
N GLU A 180 -18.03 3.33 7.68
CA GLU A 180 -17.59 3.03 9.04
C GLU A 180 -16.54 4.03 9.51
N THR A 181 -15.51 4.28 8.70
CA THR A 181 -14.44 5.18 9.10
C THR A 181 -14.89 6.63 9.18
N ILE A 182 -15.77 7.10 8.29
CA ILE A 182 -16.31 8.46 8.41
C ILE A 182 -17.17 8.61 9.68
N LYS A 183 -17.88 7.56 10.11
CA LYS A 183 -18.59 7.58 11.41
C LYS A 183 -17.61 7.68 12.58
N GLU A 184 -16.49 6.98 12.53
CA GLU A 184 -15.43 7.08 13.55
C GLU A 184 -14.78 8.47 13.55
N PHE A 185 -14.40 8.98 12.37
CA PHE A 185 -13.89 10.32 12.16
C PHE A 185 -14.80 11.39 12.77
N THR A 186 -16.06 11.41 12.36
CA THR A 186 -17.00 12.42 12.84
C THR A 186 -17.29 12.29 14.33
N SER A 187 -17.22 11.08 14.90
CA SER A 187 -17.34 10.87 16.35
C SER A 187 -16.15 11.37 17.17
N SER A 188 -15.00 11.58 16.54
CA SER A 188 -13.81 12.13 17.19
C SER A 188 -13.80 13.66 17.19
N LEU A 189 -14.63 14.32 16.39
CA LEU A 189 -14.63 15.77 16.21
C LEU A 189 -14.92 16.48 17.53
N GLU A 190 -14.29 17.63 17.72
CA GLU A 190 -14.54 18.49 18.88
C GLU A 190 -15.97 19.05 18.82
N ASP A 191 -16.57 19.32 19.98
CA ASP A 191 -17.98 19.70 20.13
C ASP A 191 -18.35 21.02 19.42
N ASP A 192 -17.36 21.80 18.97
CA ASP A 192 -17.49 23.13 18.35
C ASP A 192 -17.47 23.12 16.82
N ALA A 193 -17.21 21.97 16.18
CA ALA A 193 -17.22 21.83 14.72
C ALA A 193 -18.64 21.66 14.16
N SER A 194 -18.95 22.39 13.09
CA SER A 194 -20.14 22.15 12.27
C SER A 194 -19.82 21.17 11.15
N VAL A 195 -20.67 20.17 10.95
CA VAL A 195 -20.45 19.07 9.99
C VAL A 195 -21.60 19.04 8.98
N SER A 196 -21.28 18.83 7.70
CA SER A 196 -22.23 18.50 6.63
C SER A 196 -21.79 17.20 5.95
N LEU A 197 -22.76 16.41 5.48
CA LEU A 197 -22.53 15.22 4.67
C LEU A 197 -23.30 15.37 3.36
N MET A 198 -22.58 15.32 2.25
CA MET A 198 -23.15 15.23 0.91
C MET A 198 -22.82 13.88 0.30
N ALA A 199 -23.81 13.26 -0.33
CA ALA A 199 -23.63 12.08 -1.16
C ALA A 199 -23.80 12.46 -2.63
N TYR A 200 -22.94 11.92 -3.49
CA TYR A 200 -23.03 12.07 -4.93
C TYR A 200 -22.86 10.72 -5.61
N GLY A 201 -23.44 10.58 -6.81
CA GLY A 201 -23.42 9.31 -7.53
C GLY A 201 -24.34 8.22 -6.98
N HIS A 202 -25.12 8.47 -5.92
CA HIS A 202 -26.05 7.50 -5.33
C HIS A 202 -27.36 7.32 -6.11
N VAL A 203 -27.62 8.14 -7.14
CA VAL A 203 -28.85 8.10 -7.95
C VAL A 203 -28.60 7.48 -9.32
N GLY A 204 -29.55 6.66 -9.78
CA GLY A 204 -29.52 6.02 -11.09
C GLY A 204 -28.74 4.69 -11.07
N THR A 205 -28.11 4.39 -12.20
CA THR A 205 -27.20 3.26 -12.37
C THR A 205 -25.93 3.72 -13.08
N GLY A 206 -24.89 2.89 -13.11
CA GLY A 206 -23.68 3.13 -13.89
C GLY A 206 -23.85 2.98 -15.41
N ASN A 207 -25.09 2.91 -15.92
CA ASN A 207 -25.37 2.87 -17.36
C ASN A 207 -25.48 4.28 -17.93
N ASP A 208 -25.16 4.45 -19.21
CA ASP A 208 -25.17 5.73 -19.91
C ASP A 208 -26.56 6.39 -19.92
N GLU A 209 -27.65 5.61 -19.91
CA GLU A 209 -29.01 6.15 -19.91
C GLU A 209 -29.31 6.97 -18.64
N ASP A 210 -28.72 6.60 -17.51
CA ASP A 210 -28.91 7.27 -16.23
C ASP A 210 -27.82 8.30 -15.94
N LYS A 211 -26.80 8.43 -16.80
CA LYS A 211 -25.66 9.35 -16.60
C LYS A 211 -26.13 10.76 -16.29
N ALA A 212 -27.01 11.32 -17.12
CA ALA A 212 -27.50 12.69 -16.93
C ALA A 212 -28.24 12.89 -15.61
N GLU A 213 -29.02 11.90 -15.16
CA GLU A 213 -29.70 11.96 -13.86
C GLU A 213 -28.66 11.90 -12.74
N SER A 214 -27.80 10.88 -12.76
CA SER A 214 -26.77 10.65 -11.74
C SER A 214 -25.86 11.87 -11.56
N CYS A 215 -25.34 12.41 -12.67
CA CYS A 215 -24.44 13.56 -12.69
C CYS A 215 -25.08 14.86 -12.20
N SER A 216 -26.41 14.96 -12.23
CA SER A 216 -27.13 16.15 -11.77
C SER A 216 -27.49 16.12 -10.28
N ARG A 217 -27.26 14.98 -9.60
CA ARG A 217 -27.75 14.74 -8.24
C ARG A 217 -26.61 14.64 -7.24
N ILE A 218 -26.48 15.72 -6.46
CA ILE A 218 -25.69 15.78 -5.24
C ILE A 218 -26.66 16.18 -4.12
N ASP A 219 -26.83 15.31 -3.13
CA ASP A 219 -27.78 15.53 -2.05
C ASP A 219 -27.02 15.78 -0.73
N GLU A 220 -27.30 16.90 -0.07
CA GLU A 220 -26.88 17.14 1.32
C GLU A 220 -27.77 16.30 2.25
N VAL A 221 -27.28 15.12 2.62
CA VAL A 221 -28.02 14.15 3.44
C VAL A 221 -27.95 14.47 4.93
N PHE A 222 -26.89 15.18 5.37
CA PHE A 222 -26.80 15.76 6.71
C PHE A 222 -26.48 17.26 6.59
N PRO A 223 -27.42 18.16 6.96
CA PRO A 223 -27.23 19.60 6.83
C PRO A 223 -26.07 20.13 7.68
N LEU A 224 -25.35 21.13 7.18
CA LEU A 224 -24.28 21.80 7.93
C LEU A 224 -24.77 22.31 9.29
N GLY A 225 -24.25 21.73 10.36
CA GLY A 225 -24.61 22.11 11.73
C GLY A 225 -23.87 21.30 12.77
N ALA A 226 -24.23 21.47 14.04
CA ALA A 226 -23.61 20.72 15.13
C ALA A 226 -23.74 19.21 14.90
N TYR A 227 -22.64 18.48 15.10
CA TYR A 227 -22.62 17.04 14.95
C TYR A 227 -23.56 16.37 15.98
N GLU A 228 -24.48 15.54 15.50
CA GLU A 228 -25.29 14.66 16.34
C GLU A 228 -25.17 13.23 15.82
N LYS A 229 -24.50 12.39 16.61
CA LYS A 229 -24.10 11.03 16.23
C LYS A 229 -25.24 10.20 15.64
N THR A 230 -26.44 10.27 16.23
CA THR A 230 -27.58 9.45 15.81
C THR A 230 -28.11 9.89 14.44
N ALA A 231 -28.32 11.19 14.26
CA ALA A 231 -28.80 11.79 13.02
C ALA A 231 -27.76 11.66 11.90
N PHE A 232 -26.48 11.85 12.20
CA PHE A 232 -25.40 11.66 11.23
C PHE A 232 -25.34 10.22 10.74
N ASN A 233 -25.32 9.24 11.66
CA ASN A 233 -25.30 7.81 11.29
C ASN A 233 -26.51 7.43 10.43
N LYS A 234 -27.70 7.92 10.78
CA LYS A 234 -28.90 7.69 9.98
C LYS A 234 -28.80 8.28 8.57
N SER A 235 -28.16 9.44 8.43
CA SER A 235 -27.94 10.09 7.13
C SER A 235 -26.93 9.32 6.30
N MET A 236 -25.86 8.83 6.92
CA MET A 236 -24.86 7.97 6.30
C MET A 236 -25.47 6.66 5.77
N ASP A 237 -26.44 6.10 6.48
CA ASP A 237 -27.12 4.86 6.09
C ASP A 237 -28.28 5.07 5.09
N SER A 238 -28.51 6.30 4.63
CA SER A 238 -29.67 6.65 3.79
C SER A 238 -29.45 6.48 2.28
N PHE A 239 -28.21 6.28 1.84
CA PHE A 239 -27.83 6.14 0.44
C PHE A 239 -26.97 4.89 0.21
N GLU A 240 -26.96 4.40 -1.02
CA GLU A 240 -26.18 3.24 -1.46
C GLU A 240 -25.38 3.62 -2.71
N ALA A 241 -24.30 2.87 -2.97
CA ALA A 241 -23.52 3.02 -4.19
C ALA A 241 -24.41 2.70 -5.42
N SER A 242 -24.36 3.46 -6.53
CA SER A 242 -25.12 3.08 -7.74
C SER A 242 -24.65 3.65 -9.08
N GLY A 243 -24.43 4.95 -9.15
CA GLY A 243 -24.40 5.74 -10.38
C GLY A 243 -23.00 6.18 -10.80
N TRP A 244 -22.92 7.40 -11.32
CA TRP A 244 -21.73 8.03 -11.88
C TRP A 244 -21.08 9.00 -10.89
N THR A 245 -19.89 9.49 -11.19
CA THR A 245 -19.01 10.26 -10.27
C THR A 245 -18.94 11.74 -10.67
N PRO A 246 -19.91 12.60 -10.26
CA PRO A 246 -19.85 14.06 -10.46
C PRO A 246 -19.03 14.77 -9.39
N LEU A 247 -17.73 14.48 -9.31
CA LEU A 247 -16.81 15.02 -8.32
C LEU A 247 -16.71 16.56 -8.38
N ALA A 248 -16.54 17.13 -9.57
CA ALA A 248 -16.50 18.57 -9.79
C ALA A 248 -17.79 19.24 -9.34
N GLY A 249 -18.94 18.64 -9.67
CA GLY A 249 -20.25 19.10 -9.23
C GLY A 249 -20.41 19.06 -7.71
N ALA A 250 -19.89 18.02 -7.05
CA ALA A 250 -19.91 17.90 -5.59
C ALA A 250 -19.06 19.00 -4.92
N ILE A 251 -17.87 19.29 -5.46
CA ILE A 251 -17.01 20.39 -4.99
C ILE A 251 -17.72 21.74 -5.17
N ASP A 252 -18.37 21.96 -6.31
CA ASP A 252 -19.16 23.18 -6.54
C ASP A 252 -20.33 23.29 -5.57
N LYS A 253 -21.02 22.18 -5.25
CA LYS A 253 -22.11 22.18 -4.27
C LYS A 253 -21.61 22.53 -2.87
N ALA A 254 -20.45 22.01 -2.48
CA ALA A 254 -19.81 22.37 -1.24
C ALA A 254 -19.42 23.84 -1.20
N ARG A 255 -18.91 24.39 -2.32
CA ARG A 255 -18.63 25.82 -2.48
C ARG A 255 -19.87 26.68 -2.29
N GLU A 256 -21.01 26.28 -2.87
CA GLU A 256 -22.30 26.96 -2.68
C GLU A 256 -22.72 26.96 -1.21
N LEU A 257 -22.65 25.81 -0.54
CA LEU A 257 -22.97 25.66 0.89
C LEU A 257 -22.07 26.57 1.74
N LEU A 258 -20.76 26.58 1.45
CA LEU A 258 -19.75 27.29 2.22
C LEU A 258 -19.65 28.79 1.89
N SER A 259 -20.37 29.28 0.87
CA SER A 259 -20.30 30.68 0.42
C SER A 259 -20.65 31.72 1.49
N ALA A 260 -21.40 31.33 2.54
CA ALA A 260 -21.73 32.18 3.68
C ALA A 260 -20.65 32.19 4.79
N TYR A 261 -19.62 31.35 4.68
CA TYR A 261 -18.64 31.05 5.71
C TYR A 261 -17.25 31.46 5.24
N ASN A 262 -16.91 32.74 5.42
CA ASN A 262 -15.64 33.28 4.94
C ASN A 262 -14.45 32.78 5.77
N SER A 263 -13.25 32.76 5.18
CA SER A 263 -12.01 32.29 5.80
C SER A 263 -11.55 33.16 6.99
N THR A 264 -12.11 34.36 7.18
CA THR A 264 -11.78 35.17 8.36
C THR A 264 -12.42 34.61 9.63
N ASP A 265 -13.71 34.27 9.55
CA ASP A 265 -14.51 33.80 10.70
C ASP A 265 -14.61 32.27 10.80
N TYR A 266 -14.29 31.55 9.72
CA TYR A 266 -14.46 30.10 9.63
C TYR A 266 -13.23 29.41 9.05
N LYS A 267 -12.83 28.30 9.66
CA LYS A 267 -11.92 27.33 9.07
C LYS A 267 -12.76 26.28 8.33
N ASN A 268 -12.77 26.37 7.00
CA ASN A 268 -13.53 25.45 6.16
C ASN A 268 -12.63 24.30 5.70
N THR A 269 -13.08 23.07 5.85
CA THR A 269 -12.37 21.87 5.38
C THR A 269 -13.34 20.95 4.67
N ILE A 270 -12.95 20.47 3.49
CA ILE A 270 -13.66 19.46 2.74
C ILE A 270 -12.87 18.16 2.80
N TYR A 271 -13.55 17.08 3.18
CA TYR A 271 -13.02 15.73 3.03
C TYR A 271 -13.78 15.02 1.91
N ILE A 272 -13.07 14.59 0.88
CA ILE A 272 -13.63 13.81 -0.23
C ILE A 272 -13.22 12.37 -0.03
N VAL A 273 -14.18 11.46 -0.12
CA VAL A 273 -13.94 10.02 -0.14
C VAL A 273 -14.35 9.51 -1.51
N SER A 274 -13.42 9.00 -2.32
CA SER A 274 -13.69 8.54 -3.68
C SER A 274 -12.77 7.39 -4.07
N ASP A 275 -13.27 6.50 -4.94
CA ASP A 275 -12.50 5.39 -5.50
C ASP A 275 -12.11 5.57 -6.97
N GLY A 276 -12.36 6.74 -7.56
CA GLY A 276 -12.18 6.90 -9.01
C GLY A 276 -12.15 8.33 -9.52
N VAL A 277 -12.08 8.42 -10.85
CA VAL A 277 -12.04 9.66 -11.60
C VAL A 277 -13.43 10.29 -11.77
N GLU A 278 -13.45 11.58 -12.05
CA GLU A 278 -14.61 12.29 -12.57
C GLU A 278 -15.16 11.60 -13.83
N THR A 279 -16.45 11.28 -13.83
CA THR A 279 -17.11 10.62 -14.97
C THR A 279 -18.31 11.39 -15.53
N CYS A 280 -18.58 12.60 -15.03
CA CYS A 280 -19.70 13.47 -15.41
C CYS A 280 -19.28 14.71 -16.19
N ASP A 281 -18.15 14.63 -16.89
CA ASP A 281 -17.65 15.65 -17.83
C ASP A 281 -17.30 17.00 -17.17
N GLY A 282 -17.12 17.03 -15.84
CA GLY A 282 -16.65 18.18 -15.08
C GLY A 282 -15.12 18.30 -15.02
N ASP A 283 -14.63 19.41 -14.46
CA ASP A 283 -13.21 19.61 -14.12
C ASP A 283 -13.06 19.76 -12.59
N PRO A 284 -12.70 18.68 -11.88
CA PRO A 284 -12.60 18.72 -10.42
C PRO A 284 -11.40 19.54 -9.94
N VAL A 285 -10.34 19.65 -10.76
CA VAL A 285 -9.15 20.44 -10.44
C VAL A 285 -9.50 21.93 -10.49
N GLU A 286 -10.19 22.36 -11.55
CA GLU A 286 -10.70 23.73 -11.63
C GLU A 286 -11.66 24.05 -10.49
N ALA A 287 -12.58 23.14 -10.16
CA ALA A 287 -13.52 23.34 -9.05
C ALA A 287 -12.81 23.52 -7.70
N ALA A 288 -11.78 22.71 -7.42
CA ALA A 288 -10.98 22.83 -6.21
C ALA A 288 -10.15 24.13 -6.19
N GLN A 289 -9.57 24.54 -7.31
CA GLN A 289 -8.86 25.82 -7.43
C GLN A 289 -9.79 27.01 -7.17
N GLN A 290 -11.01 26.98 -7.71
CA GLN A 290 -11.99 28.04 -7.50
C GLN A 290 -12.44 28.11 -6.04
N LEU A 291 -12.62 26.97 -5.39
CA LEU A 291 -12.94 26.90 -3.97
C LEU A 291 -11.81 27.52 -3.12
N GLN A 292 -10.57 27.11 -3.35
CA GLN A 292 -9.41 27.59 -2.59
C GLN A 292 -9.06 29.06 -2.89
N GLY A 293 -9.27 29.52 -4.12
CA GLY A 293 -9.07 30.91 -4.53
C GLY A 293 -10.22 31.86 -4.17
N SER A 294 -11.30 31.35 -3.59
CA SER A 294 -12.43 32.17 -3.12
C SER A 294 -12.20 32.69 -1.69
N ASN A 295 -13.09 33.56 -1.21
CA ASN A 295 -13.08 34.02 0.19
C ASN A 295 -13.44 32.91 1.20
N ILE A 296 -13.67 31.68 0.76
CA ILE A 296 -13.93 30.50 1.59
C ILE A 296 -12.61 29.86 2.02
N GLU A 297 -11.58 29.86 1.15
CA GLU A 297 -10.27 29.21 1.33
C GLU A 297 -10.37 27.82 1.97
N ALA A 298 -11.32 27.00 1.49
CA ALA A 298 -11.56 25.68 2.04
C ALA A 298 -10.50 24.68 1.57
N LYS A 299 -9.80 24.08 2.53
CA LYS A 299 -8.86 22.98 2.28
C LYS A 299 -9.58 21.74 1.79
N VAL A 300 -9.11 21.14 0.70
CA VAL A 300 -9.68 19.91 0.14
C VAL A 300 -8.74 18.73 0.40
N ASN A 301 -9.09 17.90 1.37
CA ASN A 301 -8.38 16.65 1.64
C ASN A 301 -9.12 15.49 0.97
N ILE A 302 -8.40 14.57 0.33
CA ILE A 302 -9.00 13.52 -0.50
C ILE A 302 -8.46 12.15 -0.11
N ILE A 303 -9.40 11.27 0.23
CA ILE A 303 -9.18 9.86 0.51
C ILE A 303 -9.48 9.09 -0.77
N GLY A 304 -8.43 8.58 -1.39
CA GLY A 304 -8.53 7.61 -2.48
C GLY A 304 -8.67 6.19 -1.95
N PHE A 305 -9.79 5.53 -2.22
CA PHE A 305 -10.02 4.14 -1.85
C PHE A 305 -9.72 3.16 -2.99
N ASP A 306 -8.61 2.43 -2.89
CA ASP A 306 -8.24 1.40 -3.87
C ASP A 306 -8.41 1.92 -5.32
N VAL A 307 -7.71 3.03 -5.59
CA VAL A 307 -7.80 3.79 -6.84
C VAL A 307 -6.68 3.37 -7.79
N ASP A 308 -6.99 3.27 -9.08
CA ASP A 308 -6.00 3.03 -10.12
C ASP A 308 -5.05 4.23 -10.33
N ASP A 309 -3.93 4.02 -11.04
CA ASP A 309 -2.89 5.05 -11.21
C ASP A 309 -3.43 6.36 -11.81
N GLU A 310 -4.42 6.28 -12.71
CA GLU A 310 -5.04 7.45 -13.35
C GLU A 310 -5.90 8.22 -12.35
N GLY A 311 -6.74 7.53 -11.58
CA GLY A 311 -7.54 8.14 -10.52
C GLY A 311 -6.70 8.71 -9.39
N GLN A 312 -5.65 8.02 -8.95
CA GLN A 312 -4.72 8.54 -7.93
C GLN A 312 -4.11 9.87 -8.38
N LYS A 313 -3.70 9.95 -9.64
CA LYS A 313 -3.14 11.17 -10.20
C LYS A 313 -4.16 12.31 -10.21
N GLN A 314 -5.38 12.07 -10.70
CA GLN A 314 -6.42 13.11 -10.74
C GLN A 314 -6.79 13.57 -9.33
N LEU A 315 -7.05 12.64 -8.41
CA LEU A 315 -7.42 12.98 -7.02
C LEU A 315 -6.29 13.74 -6.31
N LYS A 316 -5.03 13.40 -6.56
CA LYS A 316 -3.89 14.16 -6.06
C LYS A 316 -3.85 15.58 -6.60
N GLU A 317 -4.05 15.77 -7.91
CA GLU A 317 -4.12 17.09 -8.53
C GLU A 317 -5.26 17.94 -7.95
N VAL A 318 -6.41 17.33 -7.62
CA VAL A 318 -7.55 18.01 -6.99
C VAL A 318 -7.22 18.43 -5.54
N ALA A 319 -6.61 17.55 -4.75
CA ALA A 319 -6.22 17.87 -3.38
C ALA A 319 -5.18 19.01 -3.34
N GLU A 320 -4.17 18.94 -4.22
CA GLU A 320 -3.14 19.99 -4.37
C GLU A 320 -3.77 21.33 -4.81
N ALA A 321 -4.67 21.30 -5.79
CA ALA A 321 -5.44 22.46 -6.24
C ALA A 321 -6.28 23.09 -5.11
N GLY A 322 -6.83 22.26 -4.23
CA GLY A 322 -7.61 22.68 -3.07
C GLY A 322 -6.79 22.98 -1.82
N GLY A 323 -5.45 23.02 -1.91
CA GLY A 323 -4.58 23.33 -0.77
C GLY A 323 -4.63 22.32 0.38
N GLY A 324 -5.06 21.09 0.10
CA GLY A 324 -5.11 20.00 1.06
C GLY A 324 -4.20 18.84 0.65
N THR A 325 -4.47 17.67 1.21
CA THR A 325 -3.63 16.47 1.06
C THR A 325 -4.41 15.31 0.44
N TYR A 326 -3.71 14.50 -0.34
CA TYR A 326 -4.22 13.24 -0.86
C TYR A 326 -3.62 12.08 -0.07
N ALA A 327 -4.46 11.16 0.37
CA ALA A 327 -4.04 9.88 0.92
C ALA A 327 -4.73 8.76 0.15
N THR A 328 -3.95 7.75 -0.21
CA THR A 328 -4.51 6.47 -0.64
C THR A 328 -4.69 5.59 0.59
N VAL A 329 -5.80 4.86 0.64
CA VAL A 329 -6.08 3.88 1.68
C VAL A 329 -6.52 2.58 1.02
N ARG A 330 -5.98 1.48 1.52
CA ARG A 330 -6.25 0.13 1.03
C ARG A 330 -7.09 -0.68 2.01
N ASP A 331 -7.14 -0.25 3.27
CA ASP A 331 -7.92 -0.85 4.33
C ASP A 331 -8.39 0.18 5.37
N LYS A 332 -9.10 -0.33 6.38
CA LYS A 332 -9.69 0.47 7.46
C LYS A 332 -8.63 1.13 8.34
N ASP A 333 -7.53 0.44 8.62
CA ASP A 333 -6.50 0.90 9.56
C ASP A 333 -5.71 2.06 8.94
N GLU A 334 -5.35 1.94 7.66
CA GLU A 334 -4.75 3.04 6.90
C GLU A 334 -5.66 4.27 6.84
N LEU A 335 -6.98 4.08 6.72
CA LEU A 335 -7.92 5.19 6.69
C LEU A 335 -8.09 5.87 8.05
N GLU A 336 -8.20 5.09 9.13
CA GLU A 336 -8.20 5.63 10.48
C GLU A 336 -6.95 6.48 10.73
N ASP A 337 -5.78 6.00 10.30
CA ASP A 337 -4.51 6.72 10.46
C ASP A 337 -4.48 8.06 9.73
N GLN A 338 -4.85 8.09 8.46
CA GLN A 338 -4.80 9.30 7.65
C GLN A 338 -5.83 10.34 8.13
N VAL A 339 -7.04 9.90 8.47
CA VAL A 339 -8.17 10.78 8.74
C VAL A 339 -8.25 11.23 10.20
N LEU A 340 -7.95 10.35 11.16
CA LEU A 340 -8.02 10.67 12.59
C LEU A 340 -6.76 11.34 13.11
N LYS A 341 -5.58 10.97 12.58
CA LYS A 341 -4.28 11.38 13.15
C LYS A 341 -3.65 12.51 12.36
N LYS A 342 -3.51 12.38 11.04
CA LYS A 342 -2.76 13.35 10.22
C LYS A 342 -3.53 14.62 9.87
N TRP A 343 -4.78 14.49 9.41
CA TRP A 343 -5.49 15.64 8.83
C TRP A 343 -6.25 16.50 9.82
N LYS A 344 -6.05 16.26 11.11
CA LYS A 344 -6.82 16.91 12.18
C LYS A 344 -5.91 17.50 13.26
N PRO A 345 -5.25 18.64 12.99
CA PRO A 345 -4.81 19.53 14.05
C PRO A 345 -5.80 20.71 14.16
N SER A 346 -6.68 20.66 15.16
CA SER A 346 -7.32 21.85 15.72
C SER A 346 -6.28 22.67 16.49
N LEU A 347 -6.54 23.95 16.75
CA LEU A 347 -5.67 24.70 17.67
C LEU A 347 -5.67 24.07 19.07
N GLY A 348 -6.81 23.54 19.54
CA GLY A 348 -6.89 22.80 20.80
C GLY A 348 -5.97 21.58 20.83
N GLN A 349 -5.87 20.86 19.71
CA GLN A 349 -4.93 19.75 19.52
C GLN A 349 -3.48 20.25 19.45
N ILE A 350 -3.17 21.30 18.69
CA ILE A 350 -1.81 21.89 18.65
C ILE A 350 -1.36 22.35 20.05
N PHE A 351 -2.27 22.94 20.84
CA PHE A 351 -1.98 23.35 22.23
C PHE A 351 -1.82 22.17 23.19
N SER A 352 -2.62 21.11 23.03
CA SER A 352 -2.57 19.93 23.90
C SER A 352 -1.50 18.90 23.50
N GLN A 353 -1.07 18.86 22.25
CA GLN A 353 -0.08 17.92 21.72
C GLN A 353 1.35 18.38 22.00
N LEU A 354 2.21 17.50 22.50
CA LEU A 354 3.64 17.76 22.74
C LEU A 354 4.49 17.64 21.45
N GLY A 355 3.89 17.88 20.28
CA GLY A 355 4.45 17.56 18.96
C GLY A 355 3.94 16.21 18.41
N VAL A 356 4.78 15.45 17.71
CA VAL A 356 4.46 14.14 17.11
C VAL A 356 3.90 13.19 18.18
N PRO A 357 2.65 12.68 18.01
CA PRO A 357 2.04 11.75 18.95
C PRO A 357 2.84 10.46 19.16
N LEU A 358 2.77 9.90 20.36
CA LEU A 358 3.44 8.63 20.68
C LEU A 358 2.95 7.48 19.78
N HIS A 359 1.64 7.43 19.51
CA HIS A 359 1.08 6.37 18.68
C HIS A 359 1.63 6.44 17.24
N GLU A 360 1.77 7.63 16.63
CA GLU A 360 2.39 7.76 15.31
C GLU A 360 3.84 7.26 15.29
N THR A 361 4.57 7.42 16.40
CA THR A 361 5.93 6.86 16.53
C THR A 361 5.89 5.33 16.62
N VAL A 362 4.88 4.77 17.31
CA VAL A 362 4.70 3.32 17.40
C VAL A 362 4.29 2.74 16.05
N ASP A 363 3.31 3.33 15.38
CA ASP A 363 2.81 2.90 14.06
C ASP A 363 3.93 2.98 13.02
N GLN A 364 4.70 4.08 13.01
CA GLN A 364 5.88 4.21 12.14
C GLN A 364 6.90 3.11 12.36
N LYS A 365 7.17 2.74 13.63
CA LYS A 365 8.12 1.69 13.98
C LYS A 365 7.61 0.31 13.58
N GLU A 366 6.32 0.05 13.74
CA GLU A 366 5.68 -1.18 13.29
C GLU A 366 5.80 -1.34 11.77
N ARG A 367 5.42 -0.32 10.99
CA ARG A 367 5.61 -0.33 9.52
C ARG A 367 7.06 -0.57 9.11
N LEU A 368 8.01 0.06 9.79
CA LEU A 368 9.43 -0.13 9.48
C LEU A 368 9.88 -1.56 9.77
N LEU A 369 9.41 -2.17 10.86
CA LEU A 369 9.69 -3.57 11.19
C LEU A 369 9.05 -4.53 10.19
N ASP A 370 7.83 -4.28 9.75
CA ASP A 370 7.13 -5.11 8.78
C ASP A 370 7.85 -5.16 7.43
N ILE A 371 8.52 -4.07 7.04
CA ILE A 371 9.34 -3.99 5.84
C ILE A 371 10.75 -4.58 6.07
N SER A 372 11.35 -4.32 7.23
CA SER A 372 12.74 -4.72 7.52
C SER A 372 12.90 -6.18 7.92
N ASN A 373 11.91 -6.82 8.55
CA ASN A 373 12.02 -8.21 9.00
C ASN A 373 12.09 -9.22 7.84
N PRO A 374 11.25 -9.11 6.78
CA PRO A 374 11.28 -10.02 5.63
C PRO A 374 12.65 -10.14 4.98
N ILE A 375 13.34 -9.02 4.72
CA ILE A 375 14.63 -9.05 4.01
C ILE A 375 15.74 -9.73 4.81
N ARG A 376 15.69 -9.65 6.14
CA ARG A 376 16.61 -10.38 7.05
C ARG A 376 16.31 -11.87 7.06
N LEU A 377 15.03 -12.24 7.12
CA LEU A 377 14.59 -13.64 7.05
C LEU A 377 15.01 -14.30 5.73
N ILE A 378 14.91 -13.58 4.61
CA ILE A 378 15.39 -14.06 3.31
C ILE A 378 16.90 -14.36 3.37
N SER A 379 17.70 -13.45 3.94
CA SER A 379 19.15 -13.63 4.09
C SER A 379 19.51 -14.84 4.95
N ASP A 380 18.80 -15.04 6.07
CA ASP A 380 18.97 -16.19 6.95
C ASP A 380 18.64 -17.50 6.23
N ARG A 381 17.50 -17.55 5.54
CA ARG A 381 17.03 -18.76 4.85
C ARG A 381 17.92 -19.16 3.71
N GLU A 382 18.39 -18.20 2.92
CA GLU A 382 19.35 -18.47 1.84
C GLU A 382 20.65 -19.06 2.40
N LYS A 383 21.21 -18.47 3.46
CA LYS A 383 22.38 -19.02 4.16
C LYS A 383 22.11 -20.44 4.62
N ASP A 384 21.03 -20.68 5.35
CA ASP A 384 20.71 -21.99 5.92
C ASP A 384 20.52 -23.06 4.85
N ARG A 385 19.89 -22.72 3.71
CA ARG A 385 19.77 -23.60 2.55
C ARG A 385 21.11 -23.95 1.95
N ILE A 386 21.97 -22.96 1.72
CA ILE A 386 23.30 -23.18 1.16
C ILE A 386 24.13 -24.05 2.10
N LYS A 387 24.16 -23.74 3.39
CA LYS A 387 24.87 -24.52 4.41
C LYS A 387 24.37 -25.96 4.48
N SER A 388 23.05 -26.16 4.44
CA SER A 388 22.45 -27.50 4.41
C SER A 388 22.89 -28.28 3.17
N ALA A 389 22.95 -27.63 2.00
CA ALA A 389 23.44 -28.26 0.77
C ALA A 389 24.94 -28.59 0.83
N VAL A 390 25.77 -27.72 1.43
CA VAL A 390 27.19 -27.98 1.69
C VAL A 390 27.35 -29.21 2.59
N SER A 391 26.63 -29.26 3.72
CA SER A 391 26.68 -30.42 4.62
C SER A 391 26.24 -31.72 3.96
N PHE A 392 25.21 -31.68 3.11
CA PHE A 392 24.78 -32.83 2.31
C PHE A 392 25.89 -33.29 1.36
N LEU A 393 26.49 -32.37 0.60
CA LEU A 393 27.57 -32.67 -0.35
C LEU A 393 28.80 -33.27 0.34
N GLU A 394 29.17 -32.73 1.50
CA GLU A 394 30.26 -33.27 2.31
C GLU A 394 29.93 -34.69 2.82
N SER A 395 28.71 -34.90 3.36
CA SER A 395 28.29 -36.19 3.89
C SER A 395 28.23 -37.32 2.85
N GLU A 396 28.00 -36.95 1.59
CA GLU A 396 27.98 -37.87 0.43
C GLU A 396 29.35 -38.00 -0.25
N GLU A 397 30.41 -37.41 0.31
CA GLU A 397 31.77 -37.41 -0.24
C GLU A 397 31.83 -36.91 -1.70
N LEU A 398 31.02 -35.88 -2.00
CA LEU A 398 30.95 -35.24 -3.32
C LEU A 398 31.85 -34.02 -3.46
N ILE A 399 32.24 -33.41 -2.33
CA ILE A 399 33.21 -32.31 -2.24
C ILE A 399 34.25 -32.65 -1.17
N SER A 400 35.42 -32.01 -1.21
CA SER A 400 36.42 -32.17 -0.15
C SER A 400 36.01 -31.40 1.12
N PRO A 401 36.50 -31.80 2.31
CA PRO A 401 36.27 -31.05 3.55
C PRO A 401 36.73 -29.58 3.45
N GLU A 402 37.83 -29.32 2.74
CA GLU A 402 38.34 -27.97 2.55
C GLU A 402 37.41 -27.12 1.66
N ALA A 403 36.84 -27.71 0.62
CA ALA A 403 35.86 -27.03 -0.23
C ALA A 403 34.54 -26.78 0.52
N ALA A 404 34.15 -27.70 1.41
CA ALA A 404 32.98 -27.53 2.27
C ALA A 404 33.18 -26.37 3.26
N GLU A 405 34.32 -26.33 3.96
CA GLU A 405 34.67 -25.27 4.91
C GLU A 405 34.69 -23.88 4.23
N GLU A 406 35.36 -23.76 3.08
CA GLU A 406 35.41 -22.50 2.32
C GLU A 406 34.01 -22.07 1.83
N ALA A 407 33.19 -23.00 1.34
CA ALA A 407 31.83 -22.67 0.87
C ALA A 407 30.89 -22.24 2.02
N GLU A 408 31.02 -22.88 3.19
CA GLU A 408 30.27 -22.49 4.39
C GLU A 408 30.71 -21.10 4.89
N GLU A 409 32.02 -20.82 4.90
CA GLU A 409 32.56 -19.50 5.28
C GLU A 409 32.06 -18.40 4.32
N LEU A 410 32.00 -18.68 3.02
CA LEU A 410 31.42 -17.74 2.04
C LEU A 410 29.94 -17.50 2.30
N ALA A 411 29.16 -18.55 2.58
CA ALA A 411 27.73 -18.40 2.90
C ALA A 411 27.51 -17.54 4.15
N GLU A 412 28.31 -17.75 5.20
CA GLU A 412 28.25 -16.96 6.43
C GLU A 412 28.67 -15.50 6.18
N THR A 413 29.80 -15.29 5.49
CA THR A 413 30.32 -13.94 5.20
C THR A 413 29.33 -13.13 4.37
N ARG A 414 28.69 -13.74 3.36
CA ARG A 414 27.70 -13.06 2.51
C ARG A 414 26.43 -12.71 3.28
N HIS A 415 26.01 -13.60 4.18
CA HIS A 415 24.93 -13.32 5.11
C HIS A 415 25.28 -12.16 6.06
N GLU A 416 26.47 -12.14 6.65
CA GLU A 416 26.93 -11.08 7.54
C GLU A 416 26.96 -9.71 6.85
N ILE A 417 27.45 -9.66 5.60
CA ILE A 417 27.44 -8.43 4.80
C ILE A 417 26.00 -7.91 4.63
N ARG A 418 25.07 -8.80 4.26
CA ARG A 418 23.65 -8.44 4.10
C ARG A 418 22.99 -8.03 5.43
N ASP A 419 23.18 -8.80 6.49
CA ASP A 419 22.58 -8.51 7.80
C ASP A 419 23.08 -7.18 8.36
N SER A 420 24.39 -6.91 8.26
CA SER A 420 24.95 -5.60 8.64
C SER A 420 24.34 -4.48 7.81
N HIS A 421 24.26 -4.63 6.49
CA HIS A 421 23.71 -3.60 5.62
C HIS A 421 22.23 -3.31 5.89
N PHE A 422 21.41 -4.36 6.02
CA PHE A 422 19.97 -4.19 6.29
C PHE A 422 19.73 -3.62 7.68
N LYS A 423 20.55 -4.00 8.67
CA LYS A 423 20.51 -3.41 10.01
C LYS A 423 20.89 -1.93 9.98
N ASP A 424 21.98 -1.56 9.31
CA ASP A 424 22.43 -0.17 9.20
C ASP A 424 21.36 0.69 8.49
N LEU A 425 20.72 0.15 7.45
CA LEU A 425 19.63 0.83 6.76
C LEU A 425 18.40 1.01 7.67
N TYR A 426 18.01 -0.01 8.44
CA TYR A 426 16.96 0.11 9.46
C TYR A 426 17.28 1.19 10.50
N GLU A 427 18.51 1.17 11.04
CA GLU A 427 18.96 2.16 12.04
C GLU A 427 18.97 3.58 11.46
N GLN A 428 19.41 3.75 10.21
CA GLN A 428 19.35 5.02 9.50
C GLN A 428 17.90 5.53 9.40
N LYS A 429 16.94 4.69 9.02
CA LYS A 429 15.52 5.07 8.93
C LYS A 429 14.92 5.44 10.29
N GLU A 430 15.29 4.71 11.35
CA GLU A 430 14.87 5.04 12.72
C GLU A 430 15.46 6.39 13.19
N GLU A 431 16.73 6.67 12.87
CA GLU A 431 17.37 7.95 13.17
C GLU A 431 16.74 9.12 12.40
N GLU A 432 16.42 8.93 11.10
CA GLU A 432 15.71 9.92 10.29
C GLU A 432 14.34 10.27 10.90
N ALA A 433 13.56 9.26 11.27
CA ALA A 433 12.26 9.42 11.93
C ALA A 433 12.39 10.17 13.26
N GLN A 434 13.34 9.74 14.11
CA GLN A 434 13.57 10.34 15.42
C GLN A 434 14.01 11.80 15.32
N LYS A 435 14.89 12.13 14.36
CA LYS A 435 15.34 13.50 14.11
C LYS A 435 14.18 14.38 13.64
N ALA A 436 13.35 13.91 12.72
CA ALA A 436 12.17 14.64 12.26
C ALA A 436 11.19 14.91 13.41
N ARG A 437 10.94 13.89 14.24
CA ARG A 437 10.14 14.01 15.45
C ARG A 437 10.69 15.05 16.43
N ASP A 438 11.98 14.99 16.74
CA ASP A 438 12.62 15.94 17.67
C ASP A 438 12.57 17.37 17.14
N GLU A 439 12.75 17.54 15.82
CA GLU A 439 12.60 18.84 15.16
C GLU A 439 11.18 19.39 15.25
N ILE A 440 10.16 18.57 14.95
CA ILE A 440 8.74 18.95 15.04
C ILE A 440 8.40 19.30 16.50
N ASN A 441 8.74 18.44 17.45
CA ASN A 441 8.47 18.64 18.87
C ASN A 441 9.14 19.92 19.38
N GLY A 442 10.40 20.16 19.00
CA GLY A 442 11.12 21.38 19.37
C GLY A 442 10.49 22.65 18.80
N LYS A 443 10.01 22.62 17.55
CA LYS A 443 9.30 23.76 16.94
C LYS A 443 7.94 24.01 17.58
N VAL A 444 7.17 22.97 17.86
CA VAL A 444 5.87 23.09 18.55
C VAL A 444 6.06 23.65 19.94
N GLU A 445 7.05 23.17 20.70
CA GLU A 445 7.33 23.67 22.05
C GLU A 445 7.80 25.13 22.02
N ALA A 446 8.72 25.48 21.12
CA ALA A 446 9.16 26.87 20.97
C ALA A 446 8.01 27.82 20.58
N TRP A 447 7.07 27.34 19.76
CA TRP A 447 5.86 28.08 19.42
C TRP A 447 4.94 28.25 20.63
N LYS A 448 4.72 27.20 21.43
CA LYS A 448 3.95 27.29 22.68
C LYS A 448 4.57 28.29 23.66
N ASP A 449 5.88 28.23 23.85
CA ASP A 449 6.62 29.15 24.72
C ASP A 449 6.48 30.60 24.24
N LYS A 450 6.60 30.84 22.92
CA LYS A 450 6.46 32.17 22.32
C LYS A 450 5.09 32.78 22.60
N TRP A 451 4.05 31.97 22.54
CA TRP A 451 2.67 32.44 22.62
C TRP A 451 2.01 32.26 23.99
N TYR A 452 2.72 31.67 24.96
CA TYR A 452 2.22 31.30 26.28
C TYR A 452 1.36 32.37 26.99
N GLU A 453 1.74 33.64 26.95
CA GLU A 453 1.00 34.72 27.63
C GLU A 453 -0.29 35.11 26.90
N VAL A 454 -0.30 35.10 25.55
CA VAL A 454 -1.54 35.30 24.74
C VAL A 454 -2.54 34.18 25.01
N LEU A 455 -2.04 33.02 25.47
CA LEU A 455 -2.80 31.81 25.75
C LEU A 455 -3.27 31.71 27.19
N LYS A 456 -2.65 32.43 28.13
CA LYS A 456 -2.90 32.34 29.57
C LYS A 456 -4.03 33.23 30.05
N ASP A 457 -4.49 34.18 29.25
CA ASP A 457 -5.59 35.09 29.60
C ASP A 457 -6.95 34.37 29.85
N GLU A 458 -7.00 33.05 29.81
CA GLU A 458 -8.16 32.23 30.16
C GLU A 458 -7.82 31.04 31.06
N ASN A 459 -7.72 31.29 32.35
CA ASN A 459 -8.14 30.30 33.35
C ASN A 459 -9.14 30.95 34.31
#